data_AF-A0A834BAZ3-F1
#
_entry.id   AF-A0A834BAZ3-F1
#
_cell.length_a   1.000
_cell.length_b   1.000
_cell.length_c   1.000
_cell.angle_alpha   90.00
_cell.angle_beta   90.00
_cell.angle_gamma   90.00
#
_symmetry.space_group_name_H-M   'P 1'
#
loop_
_entity.id
_entity.type
_entity.pdbx_description
1 polymer ?
#
loop_
_entity_poly.entity_id
_entity_poly.type
_entity_poly.pdbx_seq_one_letter_code
_entity_poly.pdbx_strand_id
1 'polypeptide(L)'
;MSRMWGHLSEGYGQLCSIYLKLLRTKMEYHTKNPRFPGNLQMSDRQLDEAGESDVNNFFQLTVEMFDYLECELNLFQTVFNSLDMSRSVSVTTAGQCRLAPLIQVILDCSHLYDYTVKLLFKLHSCEYTSQIFSELLARRRISA
;
A
#
# COMPACT_ATOMS: atom_id res chain seq x y z
N MET A 1 17.06 -9.95 -12.19
CA MET A 1 17.57 -8.55 -12.24
C MET A 1 17.89 -7.93 -10.88
N SER A 2 17.44 -8.44 -9.72
CA SER A 2 17.73 -7.78 -8.42
C SER A 2 19.17 -7.94 -7.90
N ARG A 3 19.91 -8.97 -8.30
CA ARG A 3 21.26 -9.28 -7.75
C ARG A 3 22.36 -8.26 -8.09
N MET A 4 22.22 -7.45 -9.14
CA MET A 4 23.29 -6.52 -9.56
C MET A 4 23.29 -5.20 -8.78
N TRP A 5 22.16 -4.80 -8.18
CA TRP A 5 21.99 -3.48 -7.56
C TRP A 5 22.43 -3.43 -6.09
N GLY A 6 22.63 -4.58 -5.45
CA GLY A 6 23.03 -4.69 -4.05
C GLY A 6 24.42 -4.14 -3.73
N HIS A 7 25.25 -3.86 -4.75
CA HIS A 7 26.61 -3.33 -4.59
C HIS A 7 26.71 -1.81 -4.74
N LEU A 8 25.61 -1.09 -4.98
CA LEU A 8 25.62 0.37 -5.03
C LEU A 8 25.86 0.95 -3.63
N SER A 9 26.96 1.67 -3.47
CA SER A 9 27.49 2.20 -2.19
C SER A 9 26.54 3.09 -1.41
N GLU A 10 25.55 3.70 -2.06
CA GLU A 10 24.64 4.68 -1.46
C GLU A 10 23.25 4.14 -1.11
N GLY A 11 23.05 2.81 -1.17
CA GLY A 11 21.80 2.15 -0.76
C GLY A 11 20.64 2.27 -1.75
N TYR A 12 20.81 2.97 -2.87
CA TYR A 12 19.75 3.13 -3.88
C TYR A 12 19.27 1.81 -4.48
N GLY A 13 20.10 0.77 -4.53
CA GLY A 13 19.67 -0.54 -5.04
C GLY A 13 18.49 -1.12 -4.25
N GLN A 14 18.49 -0.96 -2.92
CA GLN A 14 17.39 -1.37 -2.06
C GLN A 14 16.15 -0.51 -2.32
N LEU A 15 16.33 0.82 -2.39
CA LEU A 15 15.24 1.78 -2.66
C LEU A 15 14.56 1.52 -4.00
N CYS A 16 15.34 1.31 -5.07
CA CYS A 16 14.82 0.96 -6.38
C CYS A 16 14.05 -0.38 -6.34
N SER A 17 14.59 -1.38 -5.64
CA SER A 17 13.95 -2.69 -5.54
C SER A 17 12.59 -2.62 -4.84
N ILE A 18 12.49 -1.90 -3.71
CA ILE A 18 11.22 -1.77 -2.98
C ILE A 18 10.23 -0.88 -3.76
N TYR A 19 10.69 0.16 -4.44
CA TYR A 19 9.84 1.00 -5.27
C TYR A 19 9.27 0.23 -6.47
N LEU A 20 10.08 -0.59 -7.15
CA LEU A 20 9.60 -1.45 -8.24
C LEU A 20 8.61 -2.52 -7.74
N LYS A 21 8.80 -3.03 -6.50
CA LYS A 21 7.81 -3.91 -5.86
C LYS A 21 6.47 -3.18 -5.69
N LEU A 22 6.50 -1.94 -5.19
CA LEU A 22 5.29 -1.12 -5.04
C LEU A 22 4.59 -0.89 -6.38
N LEU A 23 5.33 -0.48 -7.42
CA LEU A 23 4.76 -0.24 -8.74
C LEU A 23 4.09 -1.50 -9.30
N ARG A 24 4.70 -2.68 -9.09
CA ARG A 24 4.07 -3.95 -9.46
C ARG A 24 2.77 -4.18 -8.71
N THR A 25 2.77 -4.05 -7.38
CA THR A 25 1.57 -4.20 -6.56
C THR A 25 0.45 -3.27 -7.03
N LYS A 26 0.79 -2.00 -7.31
CA LYS A 26 -0.15 -1.00 -7.84
C LYS A 26 -0.74 -1.45 -9.19
N MET A 27 0.10 -1.86 -10.13
CA MET A 27 -0.37 -2.33 -11.45
C MET A 27 -1.25 -3.58 -11.34
N GLU A 28 -0.88 -4.54 -10.50
CA GLU A 28 -1.66 -5.76 -10.26
C GLU A 28 -3.01 -5.43 -9.61
N TYR A 29 -3.04 -4.52 -8.64
CA TYR A 29 -4.27 -4.05 -8.01
C TYR A 29 -5.23 -3.41 -9.03
N HIS A 30 -4.75 -2.48 -9.86
CA HIS A 30 -5.60 -1.83 -10.87
C HIS A 30 -6.00 -2.77 -12.02
N THR A 31 -5.20 -3.80 -12.31
CA THR A 31 -5.57 -4.82 -13.30
C THR A 31 -6.73 -5.68 -12.79
N LYS A 32 -6.73 -6.04 -11.50
CA LYS A 32 -7.82 -6.79 -10.87
C LYS A 32 -9.05 -5.92 -10.61
N ASN A 33 -8.84 -4.64 -10.31
CA ASN A 33 -9.89 -3.70 -9.90
C ASN A 33 -9.97 -2.49 -10.85
N PRO A 34 -10.41 -2.67 -12.12
CA PRO A 34 -10.39 -1.62 -13.14
C PRO A 34 -11.33 -0.44 -12.85
N ARG A 35 -12.25 -0.56 -11.88
CA ARG A 35 -13.10 0.54 -11.41
C ARG A 35 -12.34 1.58 -10.59
N PHE A 36 -11.18 1.22 -10.02
CA PHE A 36 -10.39 2.13 -9.21
C PHE A 36 -9.49 3.00 -10.10
N PRO A 37 -9.62 4.33 -10.05
CA PRO A 37 -8.75 5.22 -10.81
C PRO A 37 -7.33 5.21 -10.24
N GLY A 38 -6.33 5.53 -11.07
CA GLY A 38 -4.91 5.45 -10.70
C GLY A 38 -4.47 6.41 -9.57
N ASN A 39 -5.26 7.46 -9.32
CA ASN A 39 -5.08 8.38 -8.18
C ASN A 39 -5.95 8.00 -6.97
N LEU A 40 -6.66 6.87 -7.05
CA LEU A 40 -7.55 6.34 -6.02
C LEU A 40 -8.68 7.29 -5.59
N GLN A 41 -9.00 8.33 -6.36
CA GLN A 41 -10.09 9.24 -6.02
C GLN A 41 -11.44 8.69 -6.47
N MET A 42 -12.19 8.12 -5.54
CA MET A 42 -13.57 7.69 -5.73
C MET A 42 -14.49 8.14 -4.59
N SER A 43 -15.76 8.33 -4.92
CA SER A 43 -16.83 8.56 -3.94
C SER A 43 -17.24 7.26 -3.24
N ASP A 44 -17.90 7.39 -2.08
CA ASP A 44 -18.41 6.24 -1.31
C ASP A 44 -19.36 5.38 -2.14
N ARG A 45 -20.19 6.01 -2.98
CA ARG A 45 -21.07 5.28 -3.90
C ARG A 45 -20.30 4.42 -4.90
N GLN A 46 -19.20 4.94 -5.45
CA GLN A 46 -18.38 4.19 -6.40
C GLN A 46 -17.62 3.04 -5.71
N LEU A 47 -17.22 3.23 -4.45
CA LEU A 47 -16.65 2.16 -3.63
C LEU A 47 -17.66 1.04 -3.38
N ASP A 48 -18.92 1.39 -3.14
CA ASP A 48 -20.02 0.44 -2.95
C ASP A 48 -20.33 -0.35 -4.22
N GLU A 49 -20.39 0.34 -5.35
CA GLU A 49 -20.56 -0.25 -6.68
C GLU A 49 -19.37 -1.16 -7.03
N ALA A 50 -18.16 -0.86 -6.57
CA ALA A 50 -16.99 -1.68 -6.79
C ALA A 50 -17.07 -3.06 -6.10
N GLY A 51 -17.70 -3.13 -4.93
CA GLY A 51 -17.94 -4.39 -4.22
C GLY A 51 -19.18 -5.16 -4.67
N GLU A 52 -19.95 -4.64 -5.63
CA GLU A 52 -21.10 -5.31 -6.27
C GLU A 52 -22.15 -5.85 -5.28
N SER A 53 -22.27 -5.23 -4.10
CA SER A 53 -23.14 -5.70 -3.01
C SER A 53 -22.87 -7.15 -2.56
N ASP A 54 -21.69 -7.72 -2.86
CA ASP A 54 -21.28 -9.06 -2.44
C ASP A 54 -20.22 -8.96 -1.33
N VAL A 55 -20.50 -9.61 -0.20
CA VAL A 55 -19.60 -9.66 0.97
C VAL A 55 -18.23 -10.25 0.61
N ASN A 56 -18.18 -11.23 -0.29
CA ASN A 56 -16.92 -11.83 -0.73
C ASN A 56 -16.07 -10.83 -1.52
N ASN A 57 -16.71 -10.01 -2.35
CA ASN A 57 -16.03 -8.96 -3.11
C ASN A 57 -15.52 -7.86 -2.18
N PHE A 58 -16.33 -7.43 -1.20
CA PHE A 58 -15.86 -6.49 -0.18
C PHE A 58 -14.68 -7.05 0.63
N PHE A 59 -14.71 -8.33 0.96
CA PHE A 59 -13.62 -9.00 1.68
C PHE A 59 -12.35 -9.04 0.85
N GLN A 60 -12.45 -9.49 -0.40
CA GLN A 60 -11.31 -9.54 -1.34
C GLN A 60 -10.71 -8.14 -1.57
N LEU A 61 -11.56 -7.13 -1.82
CA LEU A 61 -11.12 -5.73 -1.95
C LEU A 61 -10.37 -5.25 -0.71
N THR A 62 -10.87 -5.58 0.48
CA THR A 62 -10.25 -5.20 1.75
C THR A 62 -8.87 -5.83 1.91
N VAL A 63 -8.73 -7.13 1.61
CA VAL A 63 -7.45 -7.85 1.67
C VAL A 63 -6.45 -7.23 0.70
N GLU A 64 -6.86 -6.99 -0.55
CA GLU A 64 -5.99 -6.41 -1.58
C GLU A 64 -5.57 -4.97 -1.24
N MET A 65 -6.45 -4.16 -0.65
CA MET A 65 -6.10 -2.83 -0.16
C MET A 65 -5.11 -2.88 0.99
N PHE A 66 -5.22 -3.87 1.89
CA PHE A 66 -4.24 -4.06 2.96
C PHE A 66 -2.86 -4.46 2.42
N ASP A 67 -2.79 -5.35 1.44
CA ASP A 67 -1.53 -5.74 0.78
C ASP A 67 -0.87 -4.53 0.08
N TYR A 68 -1.69 -3.69 -0.56
CA TYR A 68 -1.21 -2.45 -1.17
C TYR A 68 -0.69 -1.47 -0.09
N LEU A 69 -1.46 -1.21 0.95
CA LEU A 69 -1.06 -0.33 2.06
C LEU A 69 0.22 -0.82 2.75
N GLU A 70 0.38 -2.12 2.95
CA GLU A 70 1.61 -2.71 3.51
C GLU A 70 2.82 -2.45 2.60
N CYS A 71 2.66 -2.55 1.28
CA CYS A 71 3.74 -2.25 0.36
C CYS A 71 4.15 -0.77 0.39
N GLU A 72 3.17 0.14 0.51
CA GLU A 72 3.39 1.59 0.67
C GLU A 72 4.17 1.90 1.96
N LEU A 73 3.74 1.32 3.09
CA LEU A 73 4.41 1.50 4.39
C LEU A 73 5.83 0.93 4.41
N ASN A 74 6.05 -0.20 3.72
CA ASN A 74 7.40 -0.77 3.57
C ASN A 74 8.33 0.15 2.77
N LEU A 75 7.83 0.80 1.70
CA LEU A 75 8.59 1.81 0.98
C LEU A 75 8.90 3.01 1.89
N PHE A 76 7.89 3.53 2.61
CA PHE A 76 8.07 4.62 3.56
C PHE A 76 9.19 4.33 4.56
N GLN A 77 9.12 3.17 5.23
CA GLN A 77 10.10 2.77 6.23
C GLN A 77 11.50 2.62 5.62
N THR A 78 11.61 2.03 4.43
CA THR A 78 12.90 1.82 3.76
C THR A 78 13.54 3.16 3.36
N VAL A 79 12.74 4.09 2.82
CA VAL A 79 13.21 5.45 2.52
C VAL A 79 13.66 6.14 3.79
N PHE A 80 12.85 6.16 4.84
CA PHE A 80 13.19 6.81 6.11
C PHE A 80 14.49 6.27 6.73
N ASN A 81 14.67 4.94 6.72
CA ASN A 81 15.89 4.30 7.21
C ASN A 81 17.13 4.61 6.36
N SER A 82 16.97 5.07 5.12
CA SER A 82 18.07 5.45 4.24
C SER A 82 18.54 6.89 4.41
N LEU A 83 17.84 7.71 5.22
CA LEU A 83 18.17 9.10 5.44
C LEU A 83 19.06 9.26 6.68
N ASP A 84 20.11 10.08 6.55
CA ASP A 84 20.89 10.55 7.70
C ASP A 84 20.17 11.74 8.36
N MET A 85 19.37 11.45 9.40
CA MET A 85 18.55 12.45 10.10
C MET A 85 19.35 13.52 10.84
N SER A 86 20.68 13.36 10.96
CA SER A 86 21.56 14.38 11.54
C SER A 86 21.86 15.54 10.58
N ARG A 87 21.49 15.39 9.30
CA ARG A 87 21.72 16.37 8.24
C ARG A 87 20.40 16.98 7.77
N SER A 88 20.46 18.18 7.19
CA SER A 88 19.30 18.78 6.52
C SER A 88 19.06 18.09 5.17
N VAL A 89 18.52 16.87 5.21
CA VAL A 89 18.35 16.02 4.02
C VAL A 89 17.36 16.64 3.03
N SER A 90 16.35 17.36 3.53
CA SER A 90 15.31 18.02 2.74
C SER A 90 15.78 19.17 1.86
N VAL A 91 17.02 19.63 1.95
CA VAL A 91 17.55 20.69 1.05
C VAL A 91 18.62 20.20 0.08
N THR A 92 19.05 18.94 0.22
CA THR A 92 20.04 18.32 -0.68
C THR A 92 19.37 17.63 -1.85
N THR A 93 20.01 17.65 -3.03
CA THR A 93 19.50 16.93 -4.21
C THR A 93 19.34 15.43 -3.96
N ALA A 94 20.31 14.80 -3.28
CA ALA A 94 20.25 13.38 -2.93
C ALA A 94 19.09 13.07 -1.97
N GLY A 95 18.87 13.92 -0.98
CA GLY A 95 17.76 13.78 -0.05
C GLY A 95 16.40 13.97 -0.71
N GLN A 96 16.24 14.98 -1.56
CA GLN A 96 15.04 15.19 -2.36
C GLN A 96 14.75 14.00 -3.29
N CYS A 97 15.77 13.41 -3.91
CA CYS A 97 15.62 12.20 -4.73
C CYS A 97 15.07 11.02 -3.92
N ARG A 98 15.52 10.85 -2.67
CA ARG A 98 15.01 9.79 -1.77
C ARG A 98 13.60 10.08 -1.26
N LEU A 99 13.28 11.34 -0.99
CA LEU A 99 11.99 11.77 -0.44
C LEU A 99 10.87 11.84 -1.48
N ALA A 100 11.18 12.10 -2.76
CA ALA A 100 10.19 12.30 -3.82
C ALA A 100 9.10 11.20 -3.91
N PRO A 101 9.42 9.88 -3.79
CA PRO A 101 8.41 8.83 -3.79
C PRO A 101 7.41 8.93 -2.64
N LEU A 102 7.81 9.51 -1.49
CA LEU A 102 6.95 9.58 -0.30
C LEU A 102 5.75 10.51 -0.48
N ILE A 103 5.83 11.48 -1.41
CA ILE A 103 4.69 12.32 -1.74
C ILE A 103 3.53 11.45 -2.24
N GLN A 104 3.82 10.51 -3.15
CA GLN A 104 2.80 9.60 -3.68
C GLN A 104 2.33 8.60 -2.63
N VAL A 105 3.26 8.06 -1.82
CA VAL A 105 2.94 7.15 -0.71
C VAL A 105 1.91 7.77 0.23
N ILE A 106 2.12 9.03 0.63
CA ILE A 106 1.22 9.73 1.56
C ILE A 106 -0.18 9.91 0.96
N LEU A 107 -0.26 10.29 -0.32
CA LEU A 107 -1.52 10.47 -1.02
C LEU A 107 -2.28 9.14 -1.15
N ASP A 108 -1.60 8.09 -1.61
CA ASP A 108 -2.21 6.77 -1.83
C ASP A 108 -2.63 6.14 -0.48
N CYS A 109 -1.78 6.21 0.56
CA CYS A 109 -2.10 5.72 1.90
C CYS A 109 -3.34 6.40 2.50
N SER A 110 -3.53 7.70 2.30
CA SER A 110 -4.70 8.41 2.83
C SER A 110 -6.00 7.85 2.25
N HIS A 111 -6.03 7.58 0.95
CA HIS A 111 -7.20 7.01 0.29
C HIS A 111 -7.40 5.53 0.67
N LEU A 112 -6.34 4.73 0.62
CA LEU A 112 -6.40 3.30 0.97
C LEU A 112 -6.88 3.10 2.41
N TYR A 113 -6.41 3.91 3.35
CA TYR A 113 -6.85 3.83 4.75
C TYR A 113 -8.33 4.17 4.92
N ASP A 114 -8.79 5.28 4.31
CA ASP A 114 -10.20 5.67 4.35
C ASP A 114 -11.12 4.57 3.80
N TYR A 115 -10.78 4.01 2.63
CA TYR A 115 -11.55 2.92 2.02
C TYR A 115 -11.52 1.65 2.85
N THR A 116 -10.36 1.27 3.39
CA THR A 116 -10.25 0.08 4.24
C THR A 116 -11.14 0.18 5.47
N VAL A 117 -11.20 1.35 6.12
CA VAL A 117 -12.09 1.57 7.27
C VAL A 117 -13.56 1.42 6.87
N LYS A 118 -13.98 2.03 5.76
CA LYS A 118 -15.35 1.93 5.25
C LYS A 118 -15.74 0.51 4.89
N LEU A 119 -14.85 -0.22 4.22
CA LEU A 119 -15.06 -1.62 3.87
C LEU A 119 -15.14 -2.51 5.11
N LEU A 120 -14.30 -2.29 6.12
CA LEU A 120 -14.38 -3.01 7.39
C LEU A 120 -15.72 -2.79 8.11
N PHE A 121 -16.23 -1.56 8.12
CA PHE A 121 -17.57 -1.29 8.67
C PHE A 121 -18.67 -2.04 7.91
N LYS A 122 -18.58 -2.09 6.58
CA LYS A 122 -19.53 -2.86 5.75
C LYS A 122 -19.45 -4.36 6.03
N LEU A 123 -18.26 -4.92 6.05
CA LEU A 123 -18.03 -6.33 6.38
C LEU A 123 -18.55 -6.67 7.78
N HIS A 124 -18.36 -5.77 8.75
CA HIS A 124 -18.91 -5.95 10.09
C HIS A 124 -20.46 -5.89 10.10
N SER A 125 -21.06 -5.05 9.27
CA SER A 125 -22.53 -4.93 9.17
C SER A 125 -23.19 -6.12 8.46
N CYS A 126 -22.47 -6.81 7.58
CA CYS A 126 -22.88 -8.06 6.95
C CYS A 126 -22.51 -9.24 7.86
N GLU A 127 -23.33 -9.54 8.87
CA GLU A 127 -23.12 -10.57 9.90
C GLU A 127 -22.16 -11.75 9.55
N TYR A 128 -20.87 -11.66 9.92
CA TYR A 128 -19.93 -12.79 10.08
C TYR A 128 -18.76 -12.39 11.00
N THR A 129 -19.06 -11.83 12.17
CA THR A 129 -18.09 -11.18 13.07
C THR A 129 -17.35 -12.13 14.01
N SER A 130 -16.75 -13.22 13.50
CA SER A 130 -15.82 -14.05 14.30
C SER A 130 -14.80 -14.85 13.49
N GLN A 131 -15.13 -15.32 12.28
CA GLN A 131 -14.24 -16.18 11.50
C GLN A 131 -13.25 -15.38 10.64
N ILE A 132 -13.71 -14.31 9.99
CA ILE A 132 -12.89 -13.51 9.06
C ILE A 132 -11.79 -12.70 9.78
N PHE A 133 -12.10 -12.10 10.93
CA PHE A 133 -11.10 -11.34 11.70
C PHE A 133 -10.00 -12.26 12.24
N SER A 134 -10.36 -13.50 12.62
CA SER A 134 -9.43 -14.53 13.04
C SER A 134 -8.53 -14.99 11.88
N GLU A 135 -9.06 -15.13 10.66
CA GLU A 135 -8.27 -15.48 9.47
C GLU A 135 -7.35 -14.34 8.99
N LEU A 136 -7.81 -13.08 9.04
CA LEU A 136 -6.97 -11.90 8.75
C LEU A 136 -5.81 -11.77 9.74
N LEU A 137 -6.06 -11.97 11.03
CA LEU A 137 -5.01 -12.02 12.05
C LEU A 137 -4.09 -13.24 11.89
N ALA A 138 -4.64 -14.39 11.51
CA ALA A 138 -3.85 -15.60 11.28
C ALA A 138 -2.92 -15.48 10.08
N ARG A 139 -3.37 -14.86 8.97
CA ARG A 139 -2.51 -14.59 7.80
C ARG A 139 -1.40 -13.59 8.10
N ARG A 140 -1.65 -12.55 8.90
CA ARG A 140 -0.60 -11.60 9.32
C ARG A 140 0.44 -12.21 10.26
N ARG A 141 0.06 -13.19 11.08
CA ARG A 141 1.01 -13.87 11.99
C ARG A 141 2.02 -14.78 11.30
N ILE A 142 1.77 -15.17 10.05
CA ILE A 142 2.66 -16.07 9.29
C ILE A 142 3.73 -15.27 8.51
N SER A 143 3.56 -13.95 8.37
CA SER A 143 4.46 -13.08 7.59
C SER A 143 5.45 -12.25 8.42
N ALA A 144 5.52 -12.45 9.75
CA ALA A 144 6.46 -11.79 10.66
C ALA A 144 7.44 -12.82 11.25
#